data_AF-A0A5E4P669-F1
#
_entry.id   AF-A0A5E4P669-F1
#
_cell.length_a   1.000
_cell.length_b   1.000
_cell.length_c   1.000
_cell.angle_alpha   90.00
_cell.angle_beta   90.00
_cell.angle_gamma   90.00
#
_symmetry.space_group_name_H-M   'P 1'
#
loop_
_entity.id
_entity.type
_entity.pdbx_description
1 polymer ?
#
loop_
_entity_poly.entity_id
_entity_poly.type
_entity_poly.pdbx_seq_one_letter_code
_entity_poly.pdbx_strand_id
1 'polypeptide(L)'
;MEKDVEALASCGVDFIAIDGFGGGTGATDCYVRENVGIPIEVALPRAVSKLKEMDAREKITLIAGGNLRTSADFAKCLALGANAVYIGTAALIAINCEQYRICHTGLCPTGITTQNPNLVRQCNVDEGVRKLSNFLELSTHEIAAIARITGKNDVRSLSLEDIVSLDRDYAEICGCKWAGEKG
;
A
#
# COMPACT_ATOMS: atom_id res chain seq x y z
N MET A 1 13.70 10.97 -0.30
CA MET A 1 13.13 9.85 -1.06
C MET A 1 14.02 9.46 -2.24
N GLU A 2 14.18 10.26 -3.29
CA GLU A 2 14.98 9.87 -4.49
C GLU A 2 16.44 9.57 -4.14
N LYS A 3 17.03 10.38 -3.26
CA LYS A 3 18.38 10.14 -2.73
C LYS A 3 18.47 8.80 -1.98
N ASP A 4 17.41 8.42 -1.27
CA ASP A 4 17.35 7.17 -0.53
C ASP A 4 17.19 5.98 -1.49
N VAL A 5 16.34 6.11 -2.51
CA VAL A 5 16.19 5.12 -3.59
C VAL A 5 17.52 4.93 -4.32
N GLU A 6 18.23 6.01 -4.62
CA GLU A 6 19.54 5.97 -5.27
C GLU A 6 20.60 5.26 -4.41
N ALA A 7 20.65 5.59 -3.12
CA ALA A 7 21.55 4.94 -2.19
C ALA A 7 21.26 3.43 -2.08
N LEU A 8 19.98 3.06 -1.90
CA LEU A 8 19.56 1.65 -1.81
C LEU A 8 19.85 0.88 -3.10
N ALA A 9 19.55 1.45 -4.26
CA ALA A 9 19.83 0.82 -5.54
C ALA A 9 21.33 0.59 -5.77
N SER A 10 22.17 1.55 -5.35
CA SER A 10 23.63 1.44 -5.45
C SER A 10 24.20 0.36 -4.53
N CYS A 11 23.52 0.02 -3.44
CA CYS A 11 23.88 -1.09 -2.56
C CYS A 11 23.54 -2.48 -3.15
N GLY A 12 22.82 -2.55 -4.27
CA GLY A 12 22.45 -3.82 -4.91
C GLY A 12 21.36 -4.60 -4.17
N VAL A 13 20.38 -3.90 -3.59
CA VAL A 13 19.24 -4.53 -2.92
C VAL A 13 18.30 -5.22 -3.91
N ASP A 14 17.67 -6.33 -3.52
CA ASP A 14 16.70 -7.05 -4.35
C ASP A 14 15.34 -6.32 -4.45
N PHE A 15 14.96 -5.60 -3.40
CA PHE A 15 13.70 -4.86 -3.34
C PHE A 15 13.81 -3.61 -2.46
N ILE A 16 12.92 -2.66 -2.73
CA ILE A 16 12.70 -1.46 -1.92
C ILE A 16 11.22 -1.41 -1.55
N ALA A 17 10.94 -1.38 -0.25
CA ALA A 17 9.59 -1.13 0.26
C ALA A 17 9.41 0.37 0.52
N ILE A 18 8.34 0.95 -0.05
CA ILE A 18 7.98 2.35 0.11
C ILE A 18 6.68 2.41 0.90
N ASP A 19 6.74 3.02 2.08
CA ASP A 19 5.58 3.26 2.93
C ASP A 19 5.12 4.72 2.78
N GLY A 20 3.89 4.91 2.29
CA GLY A 20 3.28 6.23 2.21
C GLY A 20 2.73 6.72 3.55
N PHE A 21 2.35 8.00 3.57
CA PHE A 21 1.66 8.62 4.68
C PHE A 21 0.41 7.82 5.09
N GLY A 22 0.12 7.82 6.40
CA GLY A 22 -1.05 7.13 6.96
C GLY A 22 -0.84 5.63 7.22
N GLY A 23 0.42 5.16 7.21
CA GLY A 23 0.79 3.86 7.77
C GLY A 23 0.35 3.69 9.23
N GLY A 24 -0.03 2.47 9.60
CA GLY A 24 -0.47 2.14 10.95
C GLY A 24 0.70 2.03 11.93
N THR A 25 0.49 2.42 13.18
CA THR A 25 1.48 2.28 14.27
C THR A 25 0.79 1.94 15.58
N GLY A 26 1.46 1.15 16.41
CA GLY A 26 0.99 0.80 17.75
C GLY A 26 1.19 1.92 18.77
N ALA A 27 2.25 2.72 18.66
CA ALA A 27 2.74 3.56 19.77
C ALA A 27 3.47 4.86 19.39
N THR A 28 3.36 5.33 18.14
CA THR A 28 3.99 6.61 17.74
C THR A 28 3.24 7.81 18.32
N ASP A 29 3.98 8.89 18.56
CA ASP A 29 3.44 10.21 18.91
C ASP A 29 2.42 10.69 17.86
N CYS A 30 1.33 11.31 18.33
CA CYS A 30 0.28 11.78 17.43
C CYS A 30 0.78 12.87 16.47
N TYR A 31 1.65 13.77 16.92
CA TYR A 31 2.20 14.82 16.08
C TYR A 31 3.01 14.25 14.94
N VAL A 32 3.88 13.27 15.21
CA VAL A 32 4.65 12.58 14.17
C VAL A 32 3.74 11.84 13.21
N ARG A 33 2.77 11.07 13.74
CA ARG A 33 1.87 10.25 12.93
C ARG A 33 1.03 11.08 11.94
N GLU A 34 0.53 12.23 12.38
CA GLU A 34 -0.37 13.05 11.56
C GLU A 34 0.37 14.04 10.64
N ASN A 35 1.67 14.28 10.82
CA ASN A 35 2.40 15.36 10.13
C ASN A 35 3.66 14.92 9.34
N VAL A 36 4.00 13.63 9.32
CA VAL A 36 5.23 13.14 8.65
C VAL A 36 4.89 12.14 7.54
N GLY A 37 5.40 12.41 6.34
CA GLY A 37 5.30 11.53 5.17
C GLY A 37 4.64 12.22 3.97
N ILE A 38 4.56 11.50 2.86
CA ILE A 38 3.83 11.91 1.65
C ILE A 38 2.96 10.74 1.18
N PRO A 39 1.85 11.00 0.46
CA PRO A 39 1.00 9.94 -0.08
C PRO A 39 1.79 8.96 -0.97
N ILE A 40 1.45 7.67 -0.88
CA ILE A 40 2.13 6.62 -1.64
C ILE A 40 2.00 6.84 -3.15
N GLU A 41 0.87 7.40 -3.59
CA GLU A 41 0.57 7.66 -4.98
C GLU A 41 1.50 8.73 -5.58
N VAL A 42 2.04 9.61 -4.74
CA VAL A 42 3.04 10.63 -5.11
C VAL A 42 4.45 10.07 -5.01
N ALA A 43 4.74 9.28 -3.98
CA ALA A 43 6.07 8.74 -3.72
C ALA A 43 6.49 7.68 -4.77
N LEU A 44 5.56 6.79 -5.12
CA LEU A 44 5.84 5.61 -5.91
C LEU A 44 6.27 5.94 -7.36
N PRO A 45 5.57 6.81 -8.13
CA PRO A 45 5.99 7.20 -9.47
C PRO A 45 7.38 7.85 -9.49
N ARG A 46 7.70 8.65 -8.47
CA ARG A 46 9.02 9.29 -8.32
C ARG A 46 10.13 8.25 -8.12
N ALA A 47 9.87 7.21 -7.31
CA ALA A 47 10.81 6.11 -7.13
C ALA A 47 10.99 5.28 -8.40
N VAL A 48 9.90 5.02 -9.13
CA VAL A 48 9.93 4.35 -10.44
C VAL A 48 10.79 5.14 -11.43
N SER A 49 10.57 6.45 -11.56
CA SER A 49 11.36 7.31 -12.44
C SER A 49 12.84 7.31 -12.07
N LYS A 50 13.16 7.41 -10.77
CA LYS A 50 14.54 7.38 -10.30
C LYS A 50 15.23 6.04 -10.61
N LEU A 51 14.55 4.91 -10.41
CA LEU A 51 15.11 3.60 -10.77
C LEU A 51 15.28 3.43 -12.28
N LYS A 52 14.42 4.04 -13.11
CA LYS A 52 14.58 4.06 -14.56
C LYS A 52 15.81 4.87 -14.99
N GLU A 53 16.02 6.05 -14.39
CA GLU A 53 17.22 6.88 -14.63
C GLU A 53 18.52 6.12 -14.33
N MET A 54 18.48 5.21 -13.36
CA MET A 54 19.63 4.40 -12.93
C MET A 54 19.79 3.08 -13.68
N ASP A 55 18.94 2.77 -14.68
CA ASP A 55 18.87 1.44 -15.32
C ASP A 55 18.72 0.28 -14.30
N ALA A 56 18.02 0.56 -13.20
CA ALA A 56 17.83 -0.35 -12.08
C ALA A 56 16.37 -0.84 -11.96
N ARG A 57 15.43 -0.27 -12.73
CA ARG A 57 14.00 -0.58 -12.62
C ARG A 57 13.68 -2.07 -12.80
N GLU A 58 14.34 -2.73 -13.76
CA GLU A 58 14.11 -4.16 -14.01
C GLU A 58 14.86 -5.07 -13.04
N LYS A 59 15.83 -4.52 -12.29
CA LYS A 59 16.68 -5.26 -11.35
C LYS A 59 16.11 -5.23 -9.92
N ILE A 60 15.37 -4.18 -9.57
CA ILE A 60 14.88 -3.93 -8.21
C ILE A 60 13.36 -4.00 -8.17
N THR A 61 12.85 -4.83 -7.27
CA THR A 61 11.41 -4.94 -6.99
C THR A 61 10.94 -3.77 -6.14
N LEU A 62 9.90 -3.06 -6.56
CA LEU A 62 9.24 -2.05 -5.74
C LEU A 62 8.03 -2.64 -5.02
N ILE A 63 7.97 -2.49 -3.70
CA ILE A 63 6.83 -2.90 -2.89
C ILE A 63 6.20 -1.65 -2.28
N ALA A 64 4.89 -1.46 -2.50
CA ALA A 64 4.17 -0.28 -2.00
C ALA A 64 3.30 -0.62 -0.79
N GLY A 65 3.29 0.28 0.19
CA GLY A 65 2.41 0.25 1.33
C GLY A 65 2.08 1.66 1.81
N GLY A 66 1.36 1.74 2.92
CA GLY A 66 0.91 3.02 3.47
C GLY A 66 -0.54 3.28 3.11
N ASN A 67 -1.40 3.16 4.13
CA ASN A 67 -2.82 3.48 4.05
C ASN A 67 -3.64 2.78 2.94
N LEU A 68 -3.19 1.62 2.44
CA LEU A 68 -3.91 0.82 1.45
C LEU A 68 -5.05 0.01 2.12
N ARG A 69 -6.29 0.16 1.64
CA ARG A 69 -7.48 -0.39 2.31
C ARG A 69 -8.31 -1.31 1.43
N THR A 70 -8.32 -1.04 0.12
CA THR A 70 -9.19 -1.71 -0.85
C THR A 70 -8.41 -2.26 -2.01
N SER A 71 -9.00 -3.20 -2.74
CA SER A 71 -8.48 -3.73 -4.01
C SER A 71 -8.20 -2.64 -5.05
N ALA A 72 -8.98 -1.55 -5.04
CA ALA A 72 -8.75 -0.39 -5.89
C ALA A 72 -7.45 0.35 -5.54
N ASP A 73 -7.14 0.51 -4.24
CA ASP A 73 -5.87 1.10 -3.80
C ASP A 73 -4.68 0.23 -4.23
N PHE A 74 -4.85 -1.10 -4.12
CA PHE A 74 -3.84 -2.08 -4.52
C PHE A 74 -3.58 -2.00 -6.02
N ALA A 75 -4.65 -2.03 -6.83
CA ALA A 75 -4.56 -1.93 -8.29
C ALA A 75 -3.95 -0.61 -8.76
N LYS A 76 -4.26 0.52 -8.10
CA LYS A 76 -3.62 1.81 -8.36
C LYS A 76 -2.12 1.75 -8.10
N CYS A 77 -1.68 1.17 -6.98
CA CYS A 77 -0.25 1.04 -6.70
C CYS A 77 0.46 0.19 -7.76
N LEU A 78 -0.14 -0.92 -8.20
CA LEU A 78 0.40 -1.74 -9.29
C LEU A 78 0.53 -0.91 -10.58
N ALA A 79 -0.53 -0.18 -10.95
CA ALA A 79 -0.54 0.70 -12.13
C ALA A 79 0.46 1.87 -12.04
N LEU A 80 0.70 2.42 -10.85
CA LEU A 80 1.71 3.45 -10.58
C LEU A 80 3.15 2.89 -10.61
N GLY A 81 3.31 1.57 -10.77
CA GLY A 81 4.58 0.91 -11.03
C GLY A 81 5.16 0.11 -9.86
N ALA A 82 4.36 -0.20 -8.83
CA ALA A 82 4.76 -1.19 -7.83
C ALA A 82 4.73 -2.61 -8.42
N ASN A 83 5.67 -3.46 -8.00
CA ASN A 83 5.68 -4.88 -8.32
C ASN A 83 4.80 -5.69 -7.36
N ALA A 84 4.64 -5.21 -6.12
CA ALA A 84 3.80 -5.82 -5.10
C ALA A 84 3.25 -4.75 -4.15
N VAL A 85 2.22 -5.10 -3.41
CA VAL A 85 1.69 -4.27 -2.32
C VAL A 85 1.71 -5.04 -1.00
N TYR A 86 1.84 -4.35 0.12
CA TYR A 86 1.62 -4.92 1.44
C TYR A 86 0.59 -4.12 2.22
N ILE A 87 -0.08 -4.81 3.15
CA ILE A 87 -1.14 -4.25 3.98
C ILE A 87 -0.87 -4.54 5.45
N GLY A 88 -1.20 -3.57 6.30
CA GLY A 88 -1.16 -3.72 7.76
C GLY A 88 -2.56 -3.55 8.34
N THR A 89 -3.02 -2.30 8.43
CA THR A 89 -4.30 -1.95 9.08
C THR A 89 -5.50 -2.68 8.47
N ALA A 90 -5.59 -2.80 7.15
CA ALA A 90 -6.69 -3.53 6.50
C ALA A 90 -6.72 -5.02 6.88
N ALA A 91 -5.55 -5.67 6.94
CA ALA A 91 -5.44 -7.05 7.40
C ALA A 91 -5.82 -7.19 8.88
N LEU A 92 -5.39 -6.26 9.74
CA LEU A 92 -5.78 -6.26 11.16
C LEU A 92 -7.30 -6.12 11.32
N ILE A 93 -7.93 -5.24 10.53
CA ILE A 93 -9.40 -5.06 10.53
C ILE A 93 -10.09 -6.35 10.07
N ALA A 94 -9.62 -6.96 8.98
CA ALA A 94 -10.15 -8.22 8.49
C ALA A 94 -10.09 -9.33 9.56
N ILE A 95 -9.00 -9.39 10.34
CA ILE A 95 -8.85 -10.34 11.45
C ILE A 95 -9.89 -10.05 12.55
N ASN A 96 -9.77 -8.90 13.24
CA ASN A 96 -10.65 -8.53 14.37
C ASN A 96 -10.44 -7.09 14.89
N CYS A 97 -9.74 -6.21 14.17
CA CYS A 97 -9.42 -4.87 14.68
C CYS A 97 -10.61 -3.94 14.51
N GLU A 98 -11.13 -3.41 15.63
CA GLU A 98 -12.23 -2.44 15.63
C GLU A 98 -11.78 -0.99 15.81
N GLN A 99 -10.50 -0.69 15.54
CA GLN A 99 -9.95 0.67 15.53
C GLN A 99 -10.12 1.45 16.86
N TYR A 100 -10.05 0.77 18.01
CA TYR A 100 -10.07 1.42 19.33
C TYR A 100 -8.92 2.41 19.57
N ARG A 101 -7.82 2.35 18.79
CA ARG A 101 -6.66 3.27 18.85
C ARG A 101 -5.94 3.33 20.21
N ILE A 102 -6.13 2.34 21.07
CA ILE A 102 -5.43 2.17 22.36
C ILE A 102 -4.28 1.14 22.28
N CYS A 103 -3.77 0.85 21.09
CA CYS A 103 -2.80 -0.23 20.86
C CYS A 103 -1.57 -0.16 21.77
N HIS A 104 -1.07 1.05 22.04
CA HIS A 104 0.08 1.30 22.92
C HIS A 104 -0.14 0.91 24.38
N THR A 105 -1.40 0.79 24.82
CA THR A 105 -1.71 0.47 26.23
C THR A 105 -1.60 -1.02 26.53
N GLY A 106 -1.57 -1.88 25.50
CA GLY A 106 -1.66 -3.33 25.65
C GLY A 106 -3.04 -3.81 26.14
N LEU A 107 -4.06 -2.94 26.16
CA LEU A 107 -5.42 -3.26 26.62
C LEU A 107 -6.42 -3.46 25.47
N CYS A 108 -5.94 -3.95 24.31
CA CYS A 108 -6.79 -4.19 23.15
C CYS A 108 -7.95 -5.16 23.49
N PRO A 109 -9.21 -4.75 23.41
CA PRO A 109 -10.34 -5.58 23.79
C PRO A 109 -10.60 -6.71 22.80
N THR A 110 -10.10 -6.58 21.56
CA THR A 110 -10.26 -7.60 20.50
C THR A 110 -9.11 -8.60 20.44
N GLY A 111 -8.13 -8.49 21.34
CA GLY A 111 -7.03 -9.44 21.49
C GLY A 111 -5.90 -9.33 20.47
N ILE A 112 -5.90 -8.30 19.60
CA ILE A 112 -4.88 -8.14 18.55
C ILE A 112 -3.59 -7.51 19.07
N THR A 113 -3.67 -6.35 19.72
CA THR A 113 -2.49 -5.58 20.18
C THR A 113 -2.35 -5.66 21.71
N THR A 114 -2.18 -6.88 22.23
CA THR A 114 -2.03 -7.13 23.67
C THR A 114 -1.13 -8.34 23.93
N GLN A 115 -0.45 -8.32 25.07
CA GLN A 115 0.29 -9.47 25.62
C GLN A 115 -0.41 -10.09 26.84
N ASN A 116 -1.58 -9.56 27.23
CA ASN A 116 -2.34 -10.07 28.36
C ASN A 116 -3.07 -11.37 27.95
N PRO A 117 -2.79 -12.53 28.57
CA PRO A 117 -3.41 -13.80 28.19
C PRO A 117 -4.95 -13.81 28.28
N ASN A 118 -5.54 -12.97 29.15
CA ASN A 118 -7.00 -12.84 29.24
C ASN A 118 -7.60 -12.11 28.02
N LEU A 119 -6.88 -11.16 27.45
CA LEU A 119 -7.32 -10.39 26.30
C LEU A 119 -6.97 -11.09 24.98
N VAL A 120 -5.82 -11.79 24.90
CA VAL A 120 -5.47 -12.60 23.72
C VAL A 120 -6.58 -13.61 23.40
N ARG A 121 -7.21 -14.20 24.42
CA ARG A 121 -8.35 -15.12 24.28
C ARG A 121 -9.61 -14.51 23.63
N GLN A 122 -9.70 -13.18 23.53
CA GLN A 122 -10.80 -12.49 22.84
C GLN A 122 -10.66 -12.58 21.31
N CYS A 123 -9.46 -12.87 20.80
CA CYS A 123 -9.24 -13.08 19.38
C CYS A 123 -9.49 -14.56 19.03
N ASN A 124 -10.58 -14.84 18.30
CA ASN A 124 -10.78 -16.16 17.71
C ASN A 124 -9.87 -16.29 16.47
N VAL A 125 -8.79 -17.07 16.61
CA VAL A 125 -7.77 -17.24 15.58
C VAL A 125 -8.33 -17.88 14.31
N ASP A 126 -9.13 -18.94 14.43
CA ASP A 126 -9.68 -19.65 13.27
C ASP A 126 -10.61 -18.75 12.45
N GLU A 127 -11.45 -17.97 13.14
CA GLU A 127 -12.33 -17.00 12.50
C GLU A 127 -11.53 -15.84 11.87
N GLY A 128 -10.48 -15.36 12.54
CA GLY A 128 -9.59 -14.32 12.03
C GLY A 128 -8.86 -14.76 10.76
N VAL A 129 -8.36 -16.00 10.72
CA VAL A 129 -7.75 -16.60 9.52
C VAL A 129 -8.77 -16.68 8.39
N ARG A 130 -9.97 -17.20 8.65
CA ARG A 130 -11.03 -17.30 7.65
C ARG A 130 -11.40 -15.94 7.05
N LYS A 131 -11.59 -14.91 7.88
CA LYS A 131 -11.91 -13.56 7.42
C LYS A 131 -10.77 -12.93 6.62
N LEU A 132 -9.53 -13.10 7.07
CA LEU A 132 -8.36 -12.58 6.35
C LEU A 132 -8.20 -13.28 5.00
N SER A 133 -8.33 -14.59 4.93
CA SER A 133 -8.31 -15.36 3.68
C SER A 133 -9.39 -14.85 2.71
N ASN A 134 -10.63 -14.70 3.19
CA ASN A 134 -11.71 -14.16 2.36
C ASN A 134 -11.38 -12.75 1.83
N PHE A 135 -10.83 -11.88 2.68
CA PHE A 135 -10.43 -10.53 2.27
C PHE A 135 -9.36 -10.55 1.18
N LEU A 136 -8.33 -11.40 1.32
CA LEU A 136 -7.25 -11.52 0.34
C LEU A 136 -7.72 -12.15 -0.98
N GLU A 137 -8.56 -13.19 -0.91
CA GLU A 137 -9.14 -13.85 -2.09
C GLU A 137 -10.04 -12.89 -2.88
N LEU A 138 -10.97 -12.21 -2.20
CA LEU A 138 -11.84 -11.21 -2.83
C LEU A 138 -11.02 -10.07 -3.44
N SER A 139 -10.04 -9.53 -2.70
CA SER A 139 -9.17 -8.49 -3.23
C SER A 139 -8.43 -8.93 -4.50
N THR A 140 -7.98 -10.19 -4.54
CA THR A 140 -7.31 -10.78 -5.70
C THR A 140 -8.27 -10.87 -6.90
N HIS A 141 -9.50 -11.34 -6.68
CA HIS A 141 -10.52 -11.41 -7.72
C HIS A 141 -10.89 -10.03 -8.28
N GLU A 142 -10.99 -9.02 -7.41
CA GLU A 142 -11.30 -7.65 -7.79
C GLU A 142 -10.16 -7.00 -8.59
N ILE A 143 -8.90 -7.16 -8.17
CA ILE A 143 -7.74 -6.67 -8.96
C ILE A 143 -7.71 -7.36 -10.32
N ALA A 144 -7.96 -8.68 -10.39
CA ALA A 144 -8.04 -9.39 -11.66
C ALA A 144 -9.19 -8.88 -12.55
N ALA A 145 -10.32 -8.45 -11.95
CA ALA A 145 -11.41 -7.81 -12.70
C ALA A 145 -11.00 -6.45 -13.24
N ILE A 146 -10.31 -5.63 -12.45
CA ILE A 146 -9.78 -4.32 -12.89
C ILE A 146 -8.82 -4.50 -14.07
N ALA A 147 -7.91 -5.48 -14.01
CA ALA A 147 -7.01 -5.82 -15.12
C ALA A 147 -7.79 -6.17 -16.39
N ARG A 148 -8.84 -7.01 -16.29
CA ARG A 148 -9.67 -7.36 -17.45
C ARG A 148 -10.41 -6.16 -18.04
N ILE A 149 -10.97 -5.29 -17.20
CA ILE A 149 -11.70 -4.09 -17.63
C ILE A 149 -10.77 -3.13 -18.39
N THR A 150 -9.52 -3.06 -17.98
CA THR A 150 -8.46 -2.24 -18.63
C THR A 150 -7.79 -2.95 -19.82
N GLY A 151 -8.32 -4.10 -20.25
CA GLY A 151 -7.82 -4.85 -21.41
C GLY A 151 -6.51 -5.60 -21.16
N LYS A 152 -6.14 -5.82 -19.89
CA LYS A 152 -4.92 -6.52 -19.48
C LYS A 152 -5.23 -7.96 -19.06
N ASN A 153 -4.37 -8.89 -19.45
CA ASN A 153 -4.47 -10.31 -19.07
C ASN A 153 -3.67 -10.65 -17.81
N ASP A 154 -2.88 -9.70 -17.32
CA ASP A 154 -2.01 -9.86 -16.15
C ASP A 154 -2.06 -8.57 -15.33
N VAL A 155 -2.16 -8.70 -14.00
CA VAL A 155 -2.18 -7.55 -13.07
C VAL A 155 -0.87 -6.78 -13.10
N ARG A 156 0.24 -7.44 -13.47
CA ARG A 156 1.56 -6.81 -13.66
C ARG A 156 1.61 -5.91 -14.89
N SER A 157 0.64 -6.04 -15.80
CA SER A 157 0.52 -5.18 -16.98
C SER A 157 -0.30 -3.92 -16.72
N LEU A 158 -0.85 -3.74 -15.51
CA LEU A 158 -1.45 -2.47 -15.11
C LEU A 158 -0.38 -1.36 -15.19
N SER A 159 -0.77 -0.19 -15.72
CA SER A 159 0.15 0.92 -15.95
C SER A 159 -0.53 2.29 -15.76
N LEU A 160 0.26 3.36 -15.88
CA LEU A 160 -0.24 4.74 -15.81
C LEU A 160 -1.33 5.07 -16.83
N GLU A 161 -1.43 4.30 -17.93
CA GLU A 161 -2.48 4.45 -18.93
C GLU A 161 -3.88 4.07 -18.39
N ASP A 162 -3.91 3.24 -17.36
CA ASP A 162 -5.12 2.76 -16.70
C ASP A 162 -5.60 3.71 -15.58
N ILE A 163 -4.86 4.79 -15.31
CA ILE A 163 -5.16 5.79 -14.28
C ILE A 163 -5.48 7.14 -14.93
N VAL A 164 -6.56 7.76 -14.46
CA VAL A 164 -6.90 9.14 -14.78
C VAL A 164 -7.13 9.90 -13.46
N SER A 165 -6.48 11.06 -13.33
CA SER A 165 -6.68 11.96 -12.19
C SER A 165 -7.67 13.09 -12.54
N LEU A 166 -8.53 13.43 -11.60
CA LEU A 166 -9.40 14.61 -11.68
C LEU A 166 -8.65 15.91 -11.36
N ASP A 167 -7.57 15.79 -10.60
CA ASP A 167 -6.69 16.89 -10.19
C ASP A 167 -5.48 16.97 -11.13
N ARG A 168 -5.22 18.16 -11.66
CA ARG A 168 -4.16 18.40 -12.65
C ARG A 168 -2.77 18.27 -12.03
N ASP A 169 -2.58 18.83 -10.84
CA ASP A 169 -1.28 18.81 -10.17
C ASP A 169 -0.94 17.37 -9.78
N TYR A 170 -1.96 16.62 -9.33
CA TYR A 170 -1.80 15.19 -9.03
C TYR A 170 -1.49 14.35 -10.28
N ALA A 171 -2.13 14.66 -11.41
CA ALA A 171 -1.84 14.02 -12.69
C ALA A 171 -0.37 14.21 -13.09
N GLU A 172 0.11 15.46 -13.01
CA GLU A 172 1.49 15.82 -13.34
C GLU A 172 2.49 15.12 -12.43
N ILE A 173 2.26 15.12 -11.12
CA ILE A 173 3.12 14.46 -10.13
C ILE A 173 3.19 12.94 -10.36
N CYS A 174 2.05 12.31 -10.65
CA CYS A 174 1.98 10.86 -10.85
C CYS A 174 2.43 10.43 -12.25
N GLY A 175 2.47 11.35 -13.21
CA GLY A 175 2.67 11.05 -14.63
C GLY A 175 1.48 10.33 -15.26
N CYS A 176 0.27 10.48 -14.72
CA CYS A 176 -0.95 9.90 -15.28
C CYS A 176 -1.78 10.95 -16.05
N LYS A 177 -2.81 10.50 -16.78
CA LYS A 177 -3.65 11.39 -17.58
C LYS A 177 -4.50 12.29 -16.69
N TRP A 178 -4.64 13.56 -17.06
CA TRP A 178 -5.60 14.45 -16.43
C TRP A 178 -6.95 14.38 -17.16
N ALA A 179 -8.05 14.22 -16.42
CA ALA A 179 -9.40 14.11 -17.00
C ALA A 179 -9.83 15.33 -17.82
N GLY A 180 -9.24 16.51 -17.53
CA GLY A 180 -9.51 17.75 -18.27
C GLY A 180 -8.66 17.95 -19.53
N GLU A 181 -7.74 17.02 -19.83
CA GLU A 181 -6.92 17.09 -21.03
C GLU A 181 -7.78 16.85 -22.27
N LYS A 182 -7.88 17.85 -23.15
CA LYS A 182 -8.56 17.69 -24.45
C LYS A 182 -7.61 16.93 -25.37
N GLY A 183 -8.00 15.72 -25.76
CA GLY A 183 -7.26 14.88 -26.70
C GLY A 183 -7.06 15.50 -28.08
#